data_AF-A0AAV5T2F4-F1
#
_entry.id   AF-A0AAV5T2F4-F1
#
_cell.length_a   1.000
_cell.length_b   1.000
_cell.length_c   1.000
_cell.angle_alpha   90.00
_cell.angle_beta   90.00
_cell.angle_gamma   90.00
#
_symmetry.space_group_name_H-M   'P 1'
#
loop_
_entity.id
_entity.type
_entity.pdbx_description
1 polymer ?
#
loop_
_entity_poly.entity_id
_entity_poly.type
_entity_poly.pdbx_seq_one_letter_code
_entity_poly.pdbx_strand_id
1 'polypeptide(L)'
;RSPMRGVTLWHSRTLLLLACVVLIGGILIIDYHLDKRVRRPVIYPDVLKDVDYALDAMEYLHDTQNGRAFIRPVIETESTVMEHYWGCSVDRPKKIVRPSTNHQWTKTQDFHLFSAYLDTRANSLYPRNQAVQVLAMSFRLPNSTVYCSLHSEGRSTVVEGTVREIWQRGWDPRGDFFVPLLISCPIPHWMEGKKLSVQISTEKCGKEEESLSVSIPPSPSPPAKVAVCVKGLDFQGDLSSNLVEWLEWQFLFGPDTVTIYVYTVSPATERVLRWYESQGRIELIWIDLPGEESPHVPVSRTAYMKRNRQQKRRHELIPYNDCLYRHLNSHEYVLIVDIDEIVVPQQHDNWIDLLNEAELSANGRVISSISMRNVFKFPRNETGVNSKILPLYSNRIRSERTSKRGDYGKSFSSTRSVATVFNHFALHRLHPNVTHTLHLPERTALKLHYKSSCPVESRAECPELTRDTVVDESLDRFAGKIEERVREVRRRIGM
;
A
#
# COMPACT_ATOMS: atom_id res chain seq x y z
N ARG A 1 74.54 16.61 -38.23
CA ARG A 1 73.11 16.47 -38.57
C ARG A 1 72.88 15.08 -39.14
N SER A 2 72.24 14.19 -38.38
CA SER A 2 71.57 12.95 -38.84
C SER A 2 70.83 12.34 -37.64
N PRO A 3 69.70 11.64 -37.87
CA PRO A 3 68.45 11.92 -37.15
C PRO A 3 68.09 10.90 -36.07
N MET A 4 67.30 11.35 -35.08
CA MET A 4 66.56 10.49 -34.16
C MET A 4 65.60 9.58 -34.95
N ARG A 5 65.76 8.26 -34.82
CA ARG A 5 64.73 7.29 -35.21
C ARG A 5 63.82 7.03 -34.02
N GLY A 6 62.62 7.61 -34.05
CA GLY A 6 61.55 7.22 -33.14
C GLY A 6 61.14 5.78 -33.43
N VAL A 7 61.26 4.91 -32.42
CA VAL A 7 60.78 3.52 -32.49
C VAL A 7 59.26 3.57 -32.35
N THR A 8 58.55 3.41 -33.46
CA THR A 8 57.11 3.23 -33.45
C THR A 8 56.76 1.87 -32.84
N LEU A 9 55.63 1.80 -32.12
CA LEU A 9 55.14 0.62 -31.38
C LEU A 9 55.11 -0.68 -32.23
N TRP A 10 55.13 -0.54 -33.56
CA TRP A 10 55.01 -1.59 -34.57
C TRP A 10 56.32 -2.30 -34.94
N HIS A 11 57.49 -1.80 -34.51
CA HIS A 11 58.80 -2.38 -34.90
C HIS A 11 59.41 -3.33 -33.87
N SER A 12 58.81 -3.47 -32.67
CA SER A 12 59.29 -4.40 -31.66
C SER A 12 58.29 -5.54 -31.45
N ARG A 13 58.66 -6.74 -31.90
CA ARG A 13 57.87 -7.97 -31.75
C ARG A 13 57.50 -8.24 -30.30
N THR A 14 58.38 -7.88 -29.36
CA THR A 14 58.19 -8.04 -27.91
C THR A 14 57.13 -7.08 -27.35
N LEU A 15 57.12 -5.82 -27.80
CA LEU A 15 56.11 -4.84 -27.40
C LEU A 15 54.74 -5.14 -28.00
N LEU A 16 54.69 -5.65 -29.24
CA LEU A 16 53.45 -6.09 -29.87
C LEU A 16 52.85 -7.31 -29.15
N LEU A 17 53.69 -8.26 -28.73
CA LEU A 17 53.26 -9.42 -27.94
C LEU A 17 52.71 -9.01 -26.57
N LEU A 18 53.39 -8.10 -25.87
CA LEU A 18 52.93 -7.55 -24.60
C LEU A 18 51.59 -6.81 -24.74
N ALA A 19 51.44 -5.99 -25.79
CA ALA A 19 50.18 -5.31 -26.08
C ALA A 19 49.05 -6.31 -26.36
N CYS A 20 49.30 -7.37 -27.15
CA CYS A 20 48.32 -8.43 -27.41
C CYS A 20 47.95 -9.20 -26.14
N VAL A 21 48.91 -9.54 -25.27
CA VAL A 21 48.64 -10.25 -24.01
C VAL A 21 47.82 -9.38 -23.05
N VAL A 22 48.12 -8.09 -22.96
CA VAL A 22 47.33 -7.15 -22.14
C VAL A 22 45.92 -6.96 -22.73
N LEU A 23 45.80 -6.90 -24.06
CA LEU A 23 44.49 -6.78 -24.71
C LEU A 23 43.65 -8.05 -24.50
N ILE A 24 44.25 -9.23 -24.65
CA ILE A 24 43.59 -10.53 -24.42
C ILE A 24 43.22 -10.66 -22.93
N GLY A 25 44.11 -10.28 -22.02
CA GLY A 25 43.82 -10.25 -20.58
C GLY A 25 42.68 -9.30 -20.23
N GLY A 26 42.65 -8.11 -20.85
CA GLY A 26 41.56 -7.15 -20.72
C GLY A 26 40.23 -7.67 -21.27
N ILE A 27 40.25 -8.32 -22.44
CA ILE A 27 39.07 -8.97 -23.02
C ILE A 27 38.57 -10.09 -22.12
N LEU A 28 39.45 -10.95 -21.60
CA LEU A 28 39.08 -12.04 -20.68
C LEU A 28 38.54 -11.51 -19.35
N ILE A 29 39.06 -10.40 -18.82
CA ILE A 29 38.55 -9.77 -17.59
C ILE A 29 37.18 -9.11 -17.85
N ILE A 30 37.01 -8.44 -19.00
CA ILE A 30 35.73 -7.86 -19.41
C ILE A 30 34.71 -8.98 -19.65
N ASP A 31 35.08 -10.06 -20.32
CA ASP A 31 34.25 -11.24 -20.56
C ASP A 31 33.90 -11.94 -19.24
N TYR A 32 34.86 -12.10 -18.32
CA TYR A 32 34.61 -12.61 -16.97
C TYR A 32 33.66 -11.73 -16.15
N HIS A 33 33.76 -10.40 -16.28
CA HIS A 33 32.87 -9.46 -15.61
C HIS A 33 31.50 -9.32 -16.29
N LEU A 34 31.41 -9.51 -17.60
CA LEU A 34 30.16 -9.61 -18.35
C LEU A 34 29.46 -10.94 -18.04
N ASP A 35 30.18 -12.05 -18.01
CA ASP A 35 29.66 -13.38 -17.62
C ASP A 35 29.17 -13.38 -16.16
N LYS A 36 29.81 -12.63 -15.25
CA LYS A 36 29.25 -12.40 -13.89
C LYS A 36 28.02 -11.50 -13.85
N ARG A 37 27.84 -10.56 -14.79
CA ARG A 37 26.59 -9.77 -14.91
C ARG A 37 25.47 -10.54 -15.62
N VAL A 38 25.82 -11.52 -16.45
CA VAL A 38 24.89 -12.32 -17.26
C VAL A 38 24.54 -13.65 -16.62
N ARG A 39 25.38 -14.20 -15.72
CA ARG A 39 25.00 -15.28 -14.80
C ARG A 39 24.14 -14.75 -13.66
N ARG A 40 22.99 -14.18 -14.02
CA ARG A 40 21.79 -14.47 -13.25
C ARG A 40 21.60 -15.98 -13.34
N PRO A 41 21.28 -16.70 -12.26
CA PRO A 41 20.67 -18.00 -12.44
C PRO A 41 19.45 -17.75 -13.32
N VAL A 42 19.50 -18.21 -14.58
CA VAL A 42 18.30 -18.39 -15.37
C VAL A 42 17.58 -19.49 -14.60
N ILE A 43 16.68 -19.09 -13.70
CA ILE A 43 15.68 -19.98 -13.15
C ILE A 43 14.91 -20.40 -14.38
N TYR A 44 15.21 -21.60 -14.89
CA TYR A 44 14.39 -22.19 -15.92
C TYR A 44 12.97 -22.22 -15.34
N PRO A 45 11.97 -21.64 -16.03
CA PRO A 45 10.60 -21.79 -15.59
C PRO A 45 10.36 -23.29 -15.46
N ASP A 46 9.94 -23.72 -14.28
CA ASP A 46 9.44 -25.06 -14.09
C ASP A 46 8.11 -25.09 -14.82
N VAL A 47 8.18 -25.41 -16.12
CA VAL A 47 7.04 -25.33 -17.04
C VAL A 47 5.87 -26.15 -16.51
N LEU A 48 6.15 -27.26 -15.81
CA LEU A 48 5.11 -28.07 -15.18
C LEU A 48 4.42 -27.31 -14.05
N LYS A 49 5.20 -26.69 -13.15
CA LYS A 49 4.66 -25.86 -12.08
C LYS A 49 3.85 -24.67 -12.60
N ASP A 50 4.32 -24.01 -13.65
CA ASP A 50 3.61 -22.89 -14.28
C ASP A 50 2.30 -23.36 -14.96
N VAL A 51 2.31 -24.54 -15.57
CA VAL A 51 1.11 -25.19 -16.12
C VAL A 51 0.13 -25.55 -15.01
N ASP A 52 0.60 -26.10 -13.88
CA ASP A 52 -0.24 -26.45 -12.74
C ASP A 52 -0.94 -25.21 -12.15
N TYR A 53 -0.23 -24.08 -12.01
CA TYR A 53 -0.85 -22.82 -11.58
C TYR A 53 -1.89 -22.31 -12.58
N ALA A 54 -1.66 -22.47 -13.88
CA ALA A 54 -2.61 -22.07 -14.90
C ALA A 54 -3.88 -22.93 -14.86
N LEU A 55 -3.72 -24.26 -14.72
CA LEU A 55 -4.83 -25.21 -14.61
C LEU A 55 -5.65 -24.96 -13.34
N ASP A 56 -5.00 -24.76 -12.19
CA ASP A 56 -5.65 -24.41 -10.93
C ASP A 56 -6.46 -23.10 -11.03
N ALA A 57 -5.92 -22.08 -11.71
CA ALA A 57 -6.65 -20.84 -11.95
C ALA A 57 -7.87 -21.06 -12.87
N MET A 58 -7.76 -21.92 -13.88
CA MET A 58 -8.87 -22.26 -14.78
C MET A 58 -9.97 -23.05 -14.06
N GLU A 59 -9.59 -24.00 -13.22
CA GLU A 59 -10.52 -24.78 -12.38
C GLU A 59 -11.26 -23.86 -11.41
N TYR A 60 -10.57 -22.94 -10.75
CA TYR A 60 -11.21 -21.96 -9.88
C TYR A 60 -12.22 -21.07 -10.61
N LEU A 61 -11.91 -20.62 -11.83
CA LEU A 61 -12.85 -19.84 -12.64
C LEU A 61 -14.08 -20.66 -13.03
N HIS A 62 -13.88 -21.93 -13.40
CA HIS A 62 -14.97 -22.86 -13.69
C HIS A 62 -15.87 -23.05 -12.46
N ASP A 63 -15.29 -23.28 -11.29
CA ASP A 63 -16.05 -23.41 -10.05
C ASP A 63 -16.72 -22.12 -9.61
N THR A 64 -16.13 -20.96 -9.91
CA THR A 64 -16.74 -19.65 -9.63
C THR A 64 -18.03 -19.48 -10.43
N GLN A 65 -18.02 -19.87 -11.71
CA GLN A 65 -19.22 -19.82 -12.57
C GLN A 65 -20.32 -20.75 -12.08
N ASN A 66 -19.95 -21.86 -11.43
CA ASN A 66 -20.88 -22.84 -10.88
C ASN A 66 -21.26 -22.58 -9.41
N GLY A 67 -20.77 -21.48 -8.80
CA GLY A 67 -21.02 -21.17 -7.39
C GLY A 67 -20.36 -22.15 -6.40
N ARG A 68 -19.36 -22.92 -6.85
CA ARG A 68 -18.62 -23.92 -6.05
C ARG A 68 -17.26 -23.42 -5.59
N ALA A 69 -16.78 -22.29 -6.11
CA ALA A 69 -15.45 -21.79 -5.78
C ALA A 69 -15.30 -21.49 -4.29
N PHE A 70 -14.18 -21.95 -3.73
CA PHE A 70 -13.81 -21.63 -2.36
C PHE A 70 -13.62 -20.11 -2.17
N ILE A 71 -14.26 -19.57 -1.15
CA ILE A 71 -14.11 -18.18 -0.73
C ILE A 71 -13.35 -18.19 0.60
N ARG A 72 -12.18 -17.53 0.62
CA ARG A 72 -11.35 -17.48 1.82
C ARG A 72 -12.13 -16.76 2.94
N PRO A 73 -12.19 -17.31 4.17
CA PRO A 73 -12.82 -16.65 5.30
C PRO A 73 -12.25 -15.25 5.56
N VAL A 74 -13.13 -14.32 5.95
CA VAL A 74 -12.73 -12.94 6.31
C VAL A 74 -12.34 -12.79 7.78
N ILE A 75 -12.44 -13.87 8.56
CA ILE A 75 -12.14 -13.98 9.99
C ILE A 75 -11.34 -15.27 10.15
N GLU A 76 -10.25 -15.22 10.91
CA GLU A 76 -9.51 -16.44 11.25
C GLU A 76 -10.10 -17.14 12.46
N THR A 77 -10.02 -18.46 12.46
CA THR A 77 -10.31 -19.29 13.61
C THR A 77 -9.14 -19.29 14.59
N GLU A 78 -9.41 -19.66 15.85
CA GLU A 78 -8.35 -19.81 16.85
C GLU A 78 -7.28 -20.79 16.35
N SER A 79 -6.02 -20.38 16.47
CA SER A 79 -4.84 -21.17 16.17
C SER A 79 -4.05 -21.43 17.45
N THR A 80 -3.48 -22.62 17.55
CA THR A 80 -2.64 -23.00 18.69
C THR A 80 -1.30 -22.29 18.63
N VAL A 81 -0.91 -21.63 19.72
CA VAL A 81 0.42 -21.01 19.82
C VAL A 81 1.48 -22.09 19.97
N MET A 82 2.26 -22.30 18.92
CA MET A 82 3.37 -23.24 18.89
C MET A 82 4.69 -22.49 19.08
N GLU A 83 5.40 -22.83 20.17
CA GLU A 83 6.68 -22.20 20.51
C GLU A 83 7.81 -23.22 20.55
N HIS A 84 8.92 -22.89 19.91
CA HIS A 84 10.07 -23.76 19.74
C HIS A 84 11.28 -23.26 20.54
N TYR A 85 11.39 -23.73 21.77
CA TYR A 85 12.52 -23.43 22.66
C TYR A 85 13.65 -24.46 22.59
N TRP A 86 13.29 -25.75 22.58
CA TRP A 86 14.25 -26.85 22.62
C TRP A 86 14.74 -27.18 21.20
N GLY A 87 16.06 -27.08 20.99
CA GLY A 87 16.70 -27.40 19.71
C GLY A 87 16.81 -26.24 18.72
N CYS A 88 16.49 -25.02 19.15
CA CYS A 88 16.60 -23.82 18.31
C CYS A 88 17.57 -22.81 18.89
N SER A 89 18.75 -22.71 18.29
CA SER A 89 19.71 -21.63 18.55
C SER A 89 19.54 -20.56 17.48
N VAL A 90 18.67 -19.58 17.75
CA VAL A 90 18.52 -18.44 16.85
C VAL A 90 19.62 -17.43 17.13
N ASP A 91 20.44 -17.18 16.11
CA ASP A 91 21.48 -16.16 16.18
C ASP A 91 20.86 -14.77 16.37
N ARG A 92 21.56 -13.88 17.07
CA ARG A 92 21.09 -12.49 17.18
C ARG A 92 21.13 -11.83 15.80
N PRO A 93 20.14 -11.00 15.44
CA PRO A 93 20.15 -10.31 14.17
C PRO A 93 21.38 -9.40 14.08
N LYS A 94 22.07 -9.42 12.95
CA LYS A 94 23.23 -8.56 12.68
C LYS A 94 22.80 -7.10 12.53
N LYS A 95 21.58 -6.88 12.01
CA LYS A 95 21.00 -5.56 11.77
C LYS A 95 19.51 -5.55 12.13
N ILE A 96 19.10 -4.50 12.84
CA ILE A 96 17.70 -4.23 13.14
C ILE A 96 17.26 -3.05 12.28
N VAL A 97 16.40 -3.30 11.31
CA VAL A 97 15.83 -2.30 10.40
C VAL A 97 14.68 -1.60 11.12
N ARG A 98 14.75 -0.27 11.16
CA ARG A 98 13.71 0.56 11.78
C ARG A 98 12.77 1.10 10.70
N PRO A 99 11.50 1.39 11.05
CA PRO A 99 10.62 2.16 10.17
C PRO A 99 11.29 3.47 9.75
N SER A 100 11.25 3.78 8.46
CA SER A 100 11.79 5.00 7.88
C SER A 100 10.76 5.66 6.96
N THR A 101 10.92 6.97 6.75
CA THR A 101 10.17 7.74 5.75
C THR A 101 10.66 7.49 4.32
N ASN A 102 11.87 6.93 4.17
CA ASN A 102 12.38 6.37 2.91
C ASN A 102 12.43 4.86 3.06
N HIS A 103 11.30 4.22 2.80
CA HIS A 103 11.10 2.81 3.07
C HIS A 103 11.92 1.92 2.13
N GLN A 104 12.55 0.90 2.68
CA GLN A 104 13.25 -0.14 1.93
C GLN A 104 12.79 -1.50 2.43
N TRP A 105 12.50 -2.40 1.49
CA TRP A 105 12.10 -3.76 1.78
C TRP A 105 13.25 -4.54 2.42
N THR A 106 12.99 -5.22 3.53
CA THR A 106 13.92 -6.22 4.08
C THR A 106 13.68 -7.54 3.38
N LYS A 107 14.67 -8.03 2.63
CA LYS A 107 14.58 -9.30 1.91
C LYS A 107 14.98 -10.46 2.81
N THR A 108 14.17 -11.50 2.79
CA THR A 108 14.45 -12.85 3.31
C THR A 108 14.48 -13.82 2.13
N GLN A 109 14.64 -15.12 2.39
CA GLN A 109 14.64 -16.14 1.32
C GLN A 109 13.36 -16.11 0.47
N ASP A 110 12.18 -16.03 1.11
CA ASP A 110 10.87 -16.17 0.44
C ASP A 110 9.99 -14.90 0.51
N PHE A 111 10.38 -13.91 1.32
CA PHE A 111 9.57 -12.73 1.59
C PHE A 111 10.36 -11.42 1.43
N HIS A 112 9.63 -10.39 1.00
CA HIS A 112 9.99 -8.99 1.13
C HIS A 112 9.17 -8.41 2.27
N LEU A 113 9.81 -8.13 3.40
CA LEU A 113 9.16 -7.57 4.58
C LEU A 113 9.11 -6.04 4.45
N PHE A 114 7.92 -5.48 4.71
CA PHE A 114 7.69 -4.05 4.70
C PHE A 114 7.84 -3.51 6.13
N SER A 115 6.93 -3.87 7.02
CA SER A 115 6.85 -3.28 8.35
C SER A 115 6.32 -4.28 9.38
N ALA A 116 6.68 -4.08 10.65
CA ALA A 116 6.18 -4.88 11.75
C ALA A 116 5.56 -3.98 12.83
N TYR A 117 4.39 -4.36 13.35
CA TYR A 117 3.65 -3.61 14.37
C TYR A 117 3.21 -4.52 15.51
N LEU A 118 3.25 -3.99 16.74
CA LEU A 118 2.63 -4.62 17.89
C LEU A 118 1.12 -4.40 17.82
N ASP A 119 0.35 -5.48 17.87
CA ASP A 119 -1.10 -5.47 17.93
C ASP A 119 -1.58 -6.12 19.23
N THR A 120 -2.11 -5.27 20.11
CA THR A 120 -2.60 -5.66 21.44
C THR A 120 -4.11 -5.84 21.47
N ARG A 121 -4.79 -5.64 20.34
CA ARG A 121 -6.25 -5.77 20.26
C ARG A 121 -6.64 -7.23 20.45
N ALA A 122 -7.78 -7.45 21.09
CA ALA A 122 -8.40 -8.77 21.11
C ALA A 122 -8.62 -9.24 19.66
N ASN A 123 -8.42 -10.54 19.42
CA ASN A 123 -8.58 -11.15 18.11
C ASN A 123 -8.99 -12.62 18.24
N SER A 124 -9.64 -13.17 17.22
CA SER A 124 -10.07 -14.58 17.22
C SER A 124 -8.95 -15.57 16.90
N LEU A 125 -7.87 -15.12 16.27
CA LEU A 125 -6.76 -15.97 15.85
C LEU A 125 -5.91 -16.46 17.03
N TYR A 126 -5.51 -15.54 17.91
CA TYR A 126 -4.81 -15.83 19.15
C TYR A 126 -5.53 -15.15 20.33
N PRO A 127 -6.66 -15.69 20.80
CA PRO A 127 -7.51 -15.03 21.80
C PRO A 127 -6.83 -14.74 23.13
N ARG A 128 -5.73 -15.42 23.41
CA ARG A 128 -4.96 -15.32 24.65
C ARG A 128 -3.64 -14.56 24.48
N ASN A 129 -3.25 -14.15 23.29
CA ASN A 129 -1.94 -13.56 23.04
C ASN A 129 -2.05 -12.25 22.26
N GLN A 130 -1.13 -11.33 22.57
CA GLN A 130 -0.81 -10.23 21.65
C GLN A 130 -0.08 -10.78 20.43
N ALA A 131 -0.06 -10.03 19.33
CA ALA A 131 0.62 -10.46 18.11
C ALA A 131 1.53 -9.37 17.54
N VAL A 132 2.64 -9.79 16.94
CA VAL A 132 3.37 -8.96 15.97
C VAL A 132 2.74 -9.18 14.61
N GLN A 133 2.31 -8.09 14.00
CA GLN A 133 1.72 -8.06 12.66
C GLN A 133 2.77 -7.59 11.67
N VAL A 134 3.21 -8.49 10.79
CA VAL A 134 4.22 -8.21 9.77
C VAL A 134 3.57 -8.10 8.40
N LEU A 135 3.69 -6.95 7.77
CA LEU A 135 3.30 -6.74 6.38
C LEU A 135 4.44 -7.18 5.48
N ALA A 136 4.14 -8.06 4.53
CA ALA A 136 5.12 -8.63 3.63
C ALA A 136 4.55 -8.81 2.23
N MET A 137 5.43 -8.99 1.26
CA MET A 137 5.10 -9.50 -0.06
C MET A 137 5.94 -10.73 -0.36
N SER A 138 5.33 -11.73 -0.97
CA SER A 138 6.04 -12.90 -1.50
C SER A 138 5.68 -13.09 -2.97
N PHE A 139 6.61 -13.57 -3.77
CA PHE A 139 6.26 -14.04 -5.12
C PHE A 139 5.63 -15.42 -4.99
N ARG A 140 4.33 -15.54 -5.30
CA ARG A 140 3.47 -16.69 -4.96
C ARG A 140 3.28 -16.86 -3.44
N LEU A 141 2.30 -17.68 -3.04
CA LEU A 141 2.09 -18.03 -1.63
C LEU A 141 3.15 -19.04 -1.17
N PRO A 142 3.58 -18.97 0.11
CA PRO A 142 4.47 -19.98 0.66
C PRO A 142 3.77 -21.34 0.75
N ASN A 143 4.48 -22.42 0.42
CA ASN A 143 3.99 -23.79 0.50
C ASN A 143 4.40 -24.49 1.83
N SER A 144 5.07 -23.76 2.71
CA SER A 144 5.64 -24.25 3.97
C SER A 144 5.19 -23.38 5.15
N THR A 145 5.30 -23.93 6.36
CA THR A 145 5.06 -23.19 7.60
C THR A 145 6.00 -21.99 7.68
N VAL A 146 5.45 -20.84 8.08
CA VAL A 146 6.22 -19.63 8.33
C VAL A 146 6.52 -19.53 9.82
N TYR A 147 7.78 -19.27 10.16
CA TYR A 147 8.27 -19.11 11.51
C TYR A 147 8.67 -17.66 11.77
N CYS A 148 8.34 -17.17 12.96
CA CYS A 148 8.73 -15.86 13.44
C CYS A 148 9.75 -16.01 14.57
N SER A 149 10.96 -15.52 14.35
CA SER A 149 11.98 -15.39 15.41
C SER A 149 11.79 -14.05 16.09
N LEU A 150 11.29 -14.07 17.32
CA LEU A 150 11.09 -12.88 18.16
C LEU A 150 12.31 -12.67 19.05
N HIS A 151 12.84 -11.44 19.09
CA HIS A 151 14.01 -11.07 19.88
C HIS A 151 13.69 -9.95 20.87
N SER A 152 14.18 -10.09 22.11
CA SER A 152 14.09 -9.06 23.15
C SER A 152 15.23 -9.19 24.15
N GLU A 153 15.98 -8.11 24.37
CA GLU A 153 16.95 -7.99 25.49
C GLU A 153 17.88 -9.21 25.64
N GLY A 154 18.32 -9.76 24.51
CA GLY A 154 19.24 -10.90 24.47
C GLY A 154 18.61 -12.27 24.64
N ARG A 155 17.29 -12.36 24.80
CA ARG A 155 16.49 -13.59 24.69
C ARG A 155 15.81 -13.64 23.33
N SER A 156 15.62 -14.85 22.81
CA SER A 156 14.95 -15.10 21.54
C SER A 156 14.00 -16.29 21.70
N THR A 157 12.98 -16.33 20.86
CA THR A 157 12.10 -17.49 20.70
C THR A 157 11.61 -17.59 19.27
N VAL A 158 11.20 -18.80 18.87
CA VAL A 158 10.63 -19.05 17.55
C VAL A 158 9.21 -19.53 17.73
N VAL A 159 8.28 -18.87 17.05
CA VAL A 159 6.86 -19.22 17.03
C VAL A 159 6.41 -19.50 15.60
N GLU A 160 5.37 -20.31 15.43
CA GLU A 160 4.69 -20.45 14.14
C GLU A 160 3.84 -19.20 13.87
N GLY A 161 3.99 -18.62 12.68
CA GLY A 161 3.25 -17.47 12.21
C GLY A 161 2.07 -17.88 11.34
N THR A 162 0.92 -17.23 11.52
CA THR A 162 -0.23 -17.42 10.63
C THR A 162 -0.12 -16.46 9.45
N VAL A 163 -0.08 -17.00 8.23
CA VAL A 163 -0.01 -16.21 7.00
C VAL A 163 -1.40 -15.95 6.46
N ARG A 164 -1.77 -14.68 6.37
CA ARG A 164 -3.01 -14.25 5.72
C ARG A 164 -2.70 -13.49 4.45
N GLU A 165 -3.30 -13.94 3.35
CA GLU A 165 -3.28 -13.21 2.08
C GLU A 165 -4.21 -11.99 2.16
N ILE A 166 -3.71 -10.79 1.85
CA ILE A 166 -4.49 -9.55 1.77
C ILE A 166 -5.15 -9.42 0.38
N TRP A 167 -5.69 -10.52 -0.14
CA TRP A 167 -6.26 -10.61 -1.48
C TRP A 167 -7.32 -11.72 -1.50
N GLN A 168 -8.37 -11.53 -2.30
CA GLN A 168 -9.36 -12.56 -2.53
C GLN A 168 -9.12 -13.20 -3.89
N ARG A 169 -9.00 -14.53 -3.91
CA ARG A 169 -8.76 -15.33 -5.12
C ARG A 169 -9.79 -15.05 -6.22
N GLY A 170 -11.03 -14.75 -5.83
CA GLY A 170 -12.12 -14.34 -6.73
C GLY A 170 -11.86 -13.07 -7.56
N TRP A 171 -10.92 -12.21 -7.17
CA TRP A 171 -10.59 -11.00 -7.94
C TRP A 171 -9.58 -11.26 -9.07
N ASP A 172 -8.66 -12.19 -8.84
CA ASP A 172 -7.70 -12.70 -9.81
C ASP A 172 -7.08 -13.98 -9.26
N PRO A 173 -7.41 -15.16 -9.80
CA PRO A 173 -6.97 -16.45 -9.26
C PRO A 173 -5.56 -16.85 -9.68
N ARG A 174 -4.89 -16.07 -10.54
CA ARG A 174 -3.55 -16.39 -11.03
C ARG A 174 -2.50 -16.29 -9.92
N GLY A 175 -1.59 -17.27 -9.90
CA GLY A 175 -0.55 -17.42 -8.87
C GLY A 175 0.74 -16.63 -9.11
N ASP A 176 1.08 -16.31 -10.36
CA ASP A 176 2.38 -15.71 -10.76
C ASP A 176 2.46 -14.21 -10.54
N PHE A 177 2.29 -13.80 -9.30
CA PHE A 177 2.20 -12.42 -8.86
C PHE A 177 2.87 -12.28 -7.50
N PHE A 178 3.32 -11.07 -7.19
CA PHE A 178 3.60 -10.74 -5.80
C PHE A 178 2.28 -10.67 -5.03
N VAL A 179 2.19 -11.43 -3.95
CA VAL A 179 1.04 -11.57 -3.08
C VAL A 179 1.28 -10.73 -1.82
N PRO A 180 0.38 -9.80 -1.47
CA PRO A 180 0.47 -9.04 -0.23
C PRO A 180 0.00 -9.91 0.95
N LEU A 181 0.80 -9.95 2.01
CA LEU A 181 0.60 -10.81 3.18
C LEU A 181 0.57 -10.01 4.47
N LEU A 182 -0.28 -10.47 5.39
CA LEU A 182 -0.21 -10.18 6.82
C LEU A 182 0.24 -11.46 7.54
N ILE A 183 1.42 -11.43 8.15
CA ILE A 183 1.96 -12.54 8.94
C ILE A 183 1.75 -12.19 10.41
N SER A 184 0.90 -12.94 11.10
CA SER A 184 0.57 -12.76 12.51
C SER A 184 1.40 -13.72 13.37
N CYS A 185 2.38 -13.16 14.09
CA CYS A 185 3.26 -13.89 15.00
C CYS A 185 2.77 -13.73 16.44
N PRO A 186 2.32 -14.81 17.12
CA PRO A 186 1.85 -14.71 18.50
C PRO A 186 3.00 -14.39 19.45
N ILE A 187 2.80 -13.47 20.39
CA ILE A 187 3.80 -13.09 21.39
C ILE A 187 3.58 -13.96 22.63
N PRO A 188 4.60 -14.73 23.06
CA PRO A 188 4.54 -15.46 24.32
C PRO A 188 4.42 -14.50 25.51
N HIS A 189 3.63 -14.87 26.51
CA HIS A 189 3.34 -14.01 27.68
C HIS A 189 4.58 -13.43 28.38
N TRP A 190 5.68 -14.18 28.43
CA TRP A 190 6.93 -13.74 29.07
C TRP A 190 7.68 -12.66 28.25
N MET A 191 7.28 -12.39 27.01
CA MET A 191 7.81 -11.33 26.14
C MET A 191 6.89 -10.10 26.03
N GLU A 192 5.66 -10.18 26.55
CA GLU A 192 4.73 -9.05 26.50
C GLU A 192 5.29 -7.80 27.20
N GLY A 193 5.00 -6.63 26.64
CA GLY A 193 5.48 -5.34 27.16
C GLY A 193 6.95 -5.01 26.86
N LYS A 194 7.69 -5.90 26.20
CA LYS A 194 9.10 -5.67 25.84
C LYS A 194 9.25 -5.06 24.45
N LYS A 195 10.41 -4.45 24.20
CA LYS A 195 10.79 -4.02 22.84
C LYS A 195 11.21 -5.22 22.02
N LEU A 196 10.51 -5.45 20.91
CA LEU A 196 10.70 -6.61 20.06
C LEU A 196 11.33 -6.25 18.72
N SER A 197 12.11 -7.17 18.17
CA SER A 197 12.34 -7.27 16.73
C SER A 197 11.95 -8.66 16.24
N VAL A 198 11.63 -8.77 14.95
CA VAL A 198 11.15 -10.01 14.33
C VAL A 198 11.93 -10.35 13.07
N GLN A 199 12.27 -11.62 12.92
CA GLN A 199 12.73 -12.23 11.67
C GLN A 199 11.69 -13.22 11.18
N ILE A 200 11.55 -13.36 9.87
CA ILE A 200 10.57 -14.25 9.23
C ILE A 200 11.34 -15.24 8.36
N SER A 201 11.04 -16.52 8.48
CA SER A 201 11.65 -17.58 7.66
C SER A 201 10.66 -18.71 7.42
N THR A 202 10.84 -19.46 6.33
CA THR A 202 10.13 -20.73 6.08
C THR A 202 10.85 -21.93 6.68
N GLU A 203 12.11 -21.74 7.11
CA GLU A 203 12.88 -22.76 7.80
C GLU A 203 12.71 -22.60 9.31
N LYS A 204 12.43 -23.71 10.00
CA LYS A 204 12.37 -23.71 11.45
C LYS A 204 13.73 -23.27 11.99
N CYS A 205 13.72 -22.15 12.70
CA CYS A 205 14.93 -21.57 13.30
C CYS A 205 15.96 -21.15 12.24
N GLY A 206 15.43 -20.70 11.09
CA GLY A 206 16.18 -20.09 10.00
C GLY A 206 17.02 -18.91 10.46
N LYS A 207 18.15 -18.74 9.78
CA LYS A 207 19.18 -17.76 10.13
C LYS A 207 19.11 -16.56 9.20
N GLU A 208 18.13 -15.71 9.44
CA GLU A 208 18.08 -14.41 8.76
C GLU A 208 19.10 -13.45 9.38
N GLU A 209 19.71 -12.58 8.57
CA GLU A 209 20.70 -11.61 9.08
C GLU A 209 20.05 -10.32 9.60
N GLU A 210 18.94 -9.93 8.98
CA GLU A 210 18.20 -8.72 9.31
C GLU A 210 16.93 -9.06 10.08
N SER A 211 16.52 -8.15 10.97
CA SER A 211 15.22 -8.19 11.65
C SER A 211 14.51 -6.86 11.51
N LEU A 212 13.18 -6.88 11.49
CA LEU A 212 12.38 -5.66 11.58
C LEU A 212 12.17 -5.28 13.03
N SER A 213 12.40 -4.01 13.36
CA SER A 213 11.96 -3.44 14.64
C SER A 213 10.43 -3.45 14.68
N VAL A 214 9.86 -3.95 15.77
CA VAL A 214 8.41 -3.94 15.97
C VAL A 214 7.99 -2.55 16.45
N SER A 215 7.17 -1.87 15.65
CA SER A 215 6.64 -0.56 15.95
C SER A 215 5.49 -0.65 16.95
N ILE A 216 5.48 0.26 17.92
CA ILE A 216 4.35 0.42 18.85
C ILE A 216 3.64 1.72 18.45
N PRO A 217 2.44 1.66 17.87
CA PRO A 217 1.72 2.86 17.45
C PRO A 217 1.46 3.82 18.62
N PRO A 218 1.55 5.15 18.41
CA PRO A 218 1.21 6.13 19.44
C PRO A 218 -0.21 5.93 19.96
N SER A 219 -0.40 6.07 21.27
CA SER A 219 -1.70 5.88 21.95
C SER A 219 -2.13 7.16 22.68
N PRO A 220 -2.48 8.24 21.97
CA PRO A 220 -3.11 9.42 22.57
C PRO A 220 -4.43 9.06 23.27
N SER A 221 -4.78 9.82 24.31
CA SER A 221 -6.03 9.67 25.06
C SER A 221 -6.73 11.04 25.19
N PRO A 222 -7.93 11.23 24.61
CA PRO A 222 -8.65 10.30 23.73
C PRO A 222 -7.95 10.12 22.36
N PRO A 223 -8.22 9.02 21.63
CA PRO A 223 -7.78 8.90 20.25
C PRO A 223 -8.46 9.95 19.37
N ALA A 224 -7.76 10.37 18.32
CA ALA A 224 -8.30 11.22 17.26
C ALA A 224 -9.36 10.47 16.45
N LYS A 225 -10.18 11.15 15.64
CA LYS A 225 -11.32 10.48 14.99
C LYS A 225 -10.90 9.82 13.68
N VAL A 226 -10.20 10.56 12.81
CA VAL A 226 -9.94 10.13 11.42
C VAL A 226 -8.50 10.38 11.00
N ALA A 227 -7.83 9.32 10.54
CA ALA A 227 -6.62 9.42 9.73
C ALA A 227 -6.94 9.13 8.24
N VAL A 228 -6.36 9.92 7.34
CA VAL A 228 -6.49 9.71 5.88
C VAL A 228 -5.26 8.98 5.36
N CYS A 229 -5.49 7.94 4.56
CA CYS A 229 -4.46 7.10 3.97
C CYS A 229 -4.53 7.17 2.44
N VAL A 230 -3.48 7.67 1.79
CA VAL A 230 -3.40 7.84 0.34
C VAL A 230 -2.40 6.84 -0.25
N LYS A 231 -2.80 6.10 -1.28
CA LYS A 231 -1.92 5.12 -1.94
C LYS A 231 -0.66 5.74 -2.54
N GLY A 232 0.28 4.87 -2.88
CA GLY A 232 1.51 5.22 -3.60
C GLY A 232 1.25 6.08 -4.84
N LEU A 233 1.70 7.35 -4.79
CA LEU A 233 1.64 8.28 -5.90
C LEU A 233 2.72 7.96 -6.94
N ASP A 234 2.30 7.68 -8.18
CA ASP A 234 3.17 7.39 -9.33
C ASP A 234 2.75 8.26 -10.52
N PHE A 235 3.12 9.55 -10.48
CA PHE A 235 2.65 10.58 -11.41
C PHE A 235 3.77 11.46 -11.94
N GLN A 236 4.14 11.28 -13.21
CA GLN A 236 5.18 12.11 -13.85
C GLN A 236 4.69 13.53 -14.23
N GLY A 237 3.37 13.71 -14.37
CA GLY A 237 2.77 15.00 -14.67
C GLY A 237 2.68 15.92 -13.45
N ASP A 238 2.49 17.22 -13.69
CA ASP A 238 2.24 18.17 -12.62
C ASP A 238 0.78 18.09 -12.15
N LEU A 239 0.61 17.77 -10.86
CA LEU A 239 -0.67 17.69 -10.16
C LEU A 239 -0.83 18.80 -9.12
N SER A 240 0.06 19.78 -9.08
CA SER A 240 0.17 20.74 -7.96
C SER A 240 -1.15 21.44 -7.64
N SER A 241 -1.87 21.95 -8.67
CA SER A 241 -3.13 22.67 -8.42
C SER A 241 -4.23 21.75 -7.85
N ASN A 242 -4.41 20.57 -8.45
CA ASN A 242 -5.39 19.59 -7.98
C ASN A 242 -5.05 19.09 -6.58
N LEU A 243 -3.76 18.85 -6.31
CA LEU A 243 -3.29 18.34 -5.03
C LEU A 243 -3.48 19.36 -3.91
N VAL A 244 -3.18 20.65 -4.14
CA VAL A 244 -3.42 21.72 -3.16
C VAL A 244 -4.90 21.77 -2.79
N GLU A 245 -5.78 21.80 -3.80
CA GLU A 245 -7.22 21.86 -3.54
C GLU A 245 -7.73 20.59 -2.86
N TRP A 246 -7.31 19.41 -3.31
CA TRP A 246 -7.71 18.15 -2.71
C TRP A 246 -7.31 18.05 -1.24
N LEU A 247 -6.07 18.43 -0.90
CA LEU A 247 -5.57 18.47 0.47
C LEU A 247 -6.39 19.43 1.33
N GLU A 248 -6.65 20.64 0.84
CA GLU A 248 -7.45 21.61 1.58
C GLU A 248 -8.91 21.14 1.77
N TRP A 249 -9.49 20.40 0.82
CA TRP A 249 -10.76 19.71 1.04
C TRP A 249 -10.69 18.67 2.14
N GLN A 250 -9.63 17.85 2.18
CA GLN A 250 -9.45 16.89 3.26
C GLN A 250 -9.42 17.63 4.60
N PHE A 251 -8.51 18.60 4.75
CA PHE A 251 -8.32 19.35 5.99
C PHE A 251 -9.55 20.15 6.41
N LEU A 252 -10.36 20.62 5.46
CA LEU A 252 -11.60 21.32 5.76
C LEU A 252 -12.64 20.41 6.44
N PHE A 253 -12.67 19.12 6.08
CA PHE A 253 -13.55 18.13 6.73
C PHE A 253 -12.98 17.53 8.02
N GLY A 254 -11.74 17.89 8.37
CA GLY A 254 -11.17 17.72 9.72
C GLY A 254 -10.51 16.38 10.04
N PRO A 255 -9.77 15.70 9.14
CA PRO A 255 -8.86 14.65 9.57
C PRO A 255 -7.73 15.23 10.42
N ASP A 256 -7.30 14.46 11.40
CA ASP A 256 -6.22 14.80 12.31
C ASP A 256 -4.84 14.60 11.65
N THR A 257 -4.74 13.67 10.71
CA THR A 257 -3.49 13.35 9.99
C THR A 257 -3.81 12.83 8.58
N VAL A 258 -2.93 13.16 7.63
CA VAL A 258 -2.97 12.61 6.26
C VAL A 258 -1.61 11.97 5.96
N THR A 259 -1.61 10.67 5.69
CA THR A 259 -0.41 9.91 5.32
C THR A 259 -0.43 9.60 3.83
N ILE A 260 0.62 10.01 3.12
CA ILE A 260 0.73 9.88 1.68
C ILE A 260 1.95 9.05 1.33
N TYR A 261 1.72 7.95 0.62
CA TYR A 261 2.78 7.11 0.09
C TYR A 261 3.20 7.61 -1.29
N VAL A 262 4.50 7.61 -1.58
CA VAL A 262 5.03 8.17 -2.83
C VAL A 262 6.02 7.22 -3.48
N TYR A 263 5.77 6.89 -4.74
CA TYR A 263 6.73 6.22 -5.62
C TYR A 263 7.55 7.24 -6.40
N THR A 264 6.87 8.14 -7.12
CA THR A 264 7.46 9.21 -7.94
C THR A 264 6.40 10.24 -8.26
N VAL A 265 6.76 11.51 -8.16
CA VAL A 265 5.94 12.65 -8.56
C VAL A 265 6.80 13.65 -9.33
N SER A 266 6.18 14.56 -10.08
CA SER A 266 6.93 15.65 -10.71
C SER A 266 7.60 16.55 -9.64
N PRO A 267 8.71 17.23 -9.95
CA PRO A 267 9.36 18.14 -9.00
C PRO A 267 8.45 19.25 -8.47
N ALA A 268 7.49 19.72 -9.28
CA ALA A 268 6.51 20.71 -8.85
C ALA A 268 5.56 20.15 -7.80
N THR A 269 5.03 18.95 -8.05
CA THR A 269 4.15 18.25 -7.10
C THR A 269 4.90 17.85 -5.82
N GLU A 270 6.17 17.44 -5.91
CA GLU A 270 7.00 17.18 -4.72
C GLU A 270 7.15 18.44 -3.85
N ARG A 271 7.39 19.62 -4.44
CA ARG A 271 7.47 20.86 -3.66
C ARG A 271 6.20 21.13 -2.86
N VAL A 272 5.02 20.87 -3.43
CA VAL A 272 3.74 21.00 -2.71
C VAL A 272 3.70 20.02 -1.54
N LEU A 273 3.98 18.74 -1.77
CA LEU A 273 3.99 17.72 -0.71
C LEU A 273 4.96 18.08 0.41
N ARG A 274 6.21 18.43 0.08
CA ARG A 274 7.24 18.83 1.07
C ARG A 274 6.86 20.08 1.84
N TRP A 275 6.16 21.03 1.20
CA TRP A 275 5.64 22.19 1.90
C TRP A 275 4.63 21.76 2.97
N TYR A 276 3.62 20.96 2.64
CA TYR A 276 2.65 20.46 3.63
C TYR A 276 3.29 19.61 4.74
N GLU A 277 4.30 18.79 4.38
CA GLU A 277 5.08 18.00 5.34
C GLU A 277 5.82 18.90 6.33
N SER A 278 6.46 19.98 5.84
CA SER A 278 7.16 20.96 6.69
C SER A 278 6.24 21.70 7.67
N GLN A 279 4.94 21.78 7.36
CA GLN A 279 3.93 22.36 8.25
C GLN A 279 3.38 21.33 9.26
N GLY A 280 3.86 20.08 9.23
CA GLY A 280 3.36 19.00 10.08
C GLY A 280 1.93 18.55 9.74
N ARG A 281 1.43 18.89 8.54
CA ARG A 281 0.04 18.59 8.14
C ARG A 281 -0.11 17.25 7.45
N ILE A 282 0.97 16.72 6.88
CA ILE A 282 0.99 15.40 6.24
C ILE A 282 2.23 14.62 6.66
N GLU A 283 2.15 13.30 6.62
CA GLU A 283 3.29 12.39 6.68
C GLU A 283 3.58 11.86 5.26
N LEU A 284 4.82 11.98 4.79
CA LEU A 284 5.24 11.39 3.52
C LEU A 284 6.04 10.10 3.75
N ILE A 285 5.63 9.04 3.06
CA ILE A 285 6.32 7.76 3.08
C ILE A 285 6.73 7.41 1.65
N TRP A 286 8.01 7.55 1.36
CA TRP A 286 8.59 7.17 0.09
C TRP A 286 8.77 5.66 0.07
N ILE A 287 8.23 5.01 -0.96
CA ILE A 287 8.21 3.56 -1.11
C ILE A 287 8.75 3.13 -2.47
N ASP A 288 9.08 1.86 -2.57
CA ASP A 288 9.44 1.22 -3.83
C ASP A 288 8.74 -0.14 -3.99
N LEU A 289 8.83 -0.73 -5.18
CA LEU A 289 8.31 -2.08 -5.42
C LEU A 289 9.15 -3.15 -4.69
N PRO A 290 8.56 -4.28 -4.31
CA PRO A 290 9.28 -5.38 -3.67
C PRO A 290 10.24 -6.07 -4.64
N GLY A 291 11.41 -6.47 -4.15
CA GLY A 291 12.39 -7.28 -4.89
C GLY A 291 13.18 -6.52 -5.95
N GLU A 292 14.44 -6.90 -6.15
CA GLU A 292 15.34 -6.26 -7.13
C GLU A 292 14.93 -6.53 -8.58
N GLU A 293 14.15 -7.58 -8.78
CA GLU A 293 13.53 -7.97 -10.04
C GLU A 293 12.39 -7.03 -10.46
N SER A 294 11.84 -6.22 -9.53
CA SER A 294 10.83 -5.23 -9.87
C SER A 294 11.44 -4.03 -10.61
N PRO A 295 10.67 -3.37 -11.48
CA PRO A 295 11.14 -2.16 -12.15
C PRO A 295 11.15 -0.98 -11.17
N HIS A 296 12.35 -0.52 -10.79
CA HIS A 296 12.55 0.62 -9.87
C HIS A 296 12.72 1.97 -10.57
N VAL A 297 13.09 1.95 -11.87
CA VAL A 297 13.21 3.18 -12.66
C VAL A 297 11.82 3.78 -12.89
N PRO A 298 11.56 5.07 -12.58
CA PRO A 298 10.22 5.65 -12.59
C PRO A 298 9.41 5.38 -13.87
N VAL A 299 10.01 5.60 -15.05
CA VAL A 299 9.32 5.37 -16.34
C VAL A 299 8.97 3.89 -16.54
N SER A 300 9.91 2.98 -16.27
CA SER A 300 9.70 1.54 -16.38
C SER A 300 8.67 1.04 -15.37
N ARG A 301 8.71 1.56 -14.15
CA ARG A 301 7.77 1.26 -13.07
C ARG A 301 6.35 1.68 -13.42
N THR A 302 6.18 2.93 -13.89
CA THR A 302 4.88 3.43 -14.35
C THR A 302 4.34 2.60 -15.52
N ALA A 303 5.19 2.24 -16.48
CA ALA A 303 4.79 1.39 -17.60
C ALA A 303 4.35 -0.01 -17.13
N TYR A 304 5.08 -0.60 -16.19
CA TYR A 304 4.75 -1.88 -15.57
C TYR A 304 3.40 -1.84 -14.84
N MET A 305 3.18 -0.85 -13.97
CA MET A 305 1.92 -0.70 -13.23
C MET A 305 0.72 -0.45 -14.15
N LYS A 306 0.92 0.26 -15.27
CA LYS A 306 -0.13 0.48 -16.29
C LYS A 306 -0.47 -0.79 -17.05
N ARG A 307 0.53 -1.59 -17.44
CA ARG A 307 0.34 -2.83 -18.20
C ARG A 307 -0.19 -3.98 -17.33
N ASN A 308 0.21 -4.03 -16.05
CA ASN A 308 -0.20 -5.07 -15.12
C ASN A 308 -1.08 -4.51 -13.99
N ARG A 309 -2.36 -4.29 -14.31
CA ARG A 309 -3.34 -3.70 -13.40
C ARG A 309 -3.55 -4.52 -12.12
N GLN A 310 -3.56 -5.84 -12.21
CA GLN A 310 -3.83 -6.69 -11.06
C GLN A 310 -2.64 -6.68 -10.09
N GLN A 311 -1.41 -6.73 -10.61
CA GLN A 311 -0.21 -6.57 -9.78
C GLN A 311 -0.13 -5.18 -9.15
N LYS A 312 -0.50 -4.12 -9.89
CA LYS A 312 -0.63 -2.77 -9.33
C LYS A 312 -1.58 -2.76 -8.12
N ARG A 313 -2.78 -3.34 -8.25
CA ARG A 313 -3.75 -3.42 -7.14
C ARG A 313 -3.21 -4.20 -5.95
N ARG A 314 -2.43 -5.27 -6.18
CA ARG A 314 -1.73 -6.01 -5.12
C ARG A 314 -0.68 -5.17 -4.41
N HIS A 315 0.11 -4.37 -5.15
CA HIS A 315 1.08 -3.44 -4.56
C HIS A 315 0.41 -2.34 -3.73
N GLU A 316 -0.75 -1.84 -4.15
CA GLU A 316 -1.50 -0.80 -3.42
C GLU A 316 -1.98 -1.28 -2.04
N LEU A 317 -2.07 -2.59 -1.78
CA LEU A 317 -2.58 -3.13 -0.52
C LEU A 317 -1.62 -3.01 0.66
N ILE A 318 -0.32 -3.02 0.40
CA ILE A 318 0.68 -2.85 1.47
C ILE A 318 0.61 -1.45 2.11
N PRO A 319 0.66 -0.33 1.35
CA PRO A 319 0.56 1.00 1.96
C PRO A 319 -0.79 1.24 2.66
N TYR A 320 -1.89 0.67 2.17
CA TYR A 320 -3.18 0.76 2.88
C TYR A 320 -3.13 0.15 4.28
N ASN A 321 -2.53 -1.03 4.38
CA ASN A 321 -2.45 -1.74 5.64
C ASN A 321 -1.35 -1.19 6.54
N ASP A 322 -0.23 -0.72 5.98
CA ASP A 322 0.79 -0.02 6.78
C ASP A 322 0.18 1.23 7.45
N CYS A 323 -0.63 2.00 6.71
CA CYS A 323 -1.32 3.16 7.26
C CYS A 323 -2.33 2.78 8.35
N LEU A 324 -3.12 1.71 8.13
CA LEU A 324 -3.99 1.16 9.19
C LEU A 324 -3.18 0.87 10.45
N TYR A 325 -2.05 0.17 10.30
CA TYR A 325 -1.25 -0.27 11.43
C TYR A 325 -0.54 0.88 12.17
N ARG A 326 -0.13 1.94 11.46
CA ARG A 326 0.39 3.18 12.05
C ARG A 326 -0.62 3.89 12.94
N HIS A 327 -1.90 3.77 12.62
CA HIS A 327 -2.97 4.51 13.26
C HIS A 327 -3.84 3.70 14.23
N LEU A 328 -3.50 2.43 14.50
CA LEU A 328 -4.32 1.55 15.35
C LEU A 328 -4.73 2.15 16.70
N ASN A 329 -3.76 2.79 17.37
CA ASN A 329 -3.96 3.30 18.72
C ASN A 329 -4.20 4.83 18.75
N SER A 330 -4.01 5.51 17.62
CA SER A 330 -4.10 6.97 17.55
C SER A 330 -5.40 7.48 16.97
N HIS A 331 -6.10 6.68 16.16
CA HIS A 331 -7.32 7.11 15.49
C HIS A 331 -8.42 6.05 15.62
N GLU A 332 -9.69 6.45 15.64
CA GLU A 332 -10.83 5.52 15.64
C GLU A 332 -11.13 4.94 14.24
N TYR A 333 -10.87 5.73 13.21
CA TYR A 333 -11.08 5.35 11.81
C TYR A 333 -9.90 5.71 10.92
N VAL A 334 -9.67 4.86 9.92
CA VAL A 334 -8.83 5.18 8.76
C VAL A 334 -9.68 5.29 7.50
N LEU A 335 -9.47 6.36 6.73
CA LEU A 335 -10.12 6.59 5.44
C LEU A 335 -9.10 6.38 4.31
N ILE A 336 -9.30 5.34 3.51
CA ILE A 336 -8.48 5.12 2.31
C ILE A 336 -9.09 5.87 1.13
N VAL A 337 -8.41 6.88 0.61
CA VAL A 337 -8.87 7.70 -0.52
C VAL A 337 -7.74 8.01 -1.49
N ASP A 338 -8.11 8.20 -2.75
CA ASP A 338 -7.22 8.66 -3.79
C ASP A 338 -7.30 10.19 -3.92
N ILE A 339 -6.26 10.81 -4.50
CA ILE A 339 -6.17 12.27 -4.69
C ILE A 339 -7.21 12.85 -5.67
N ASP A 340 -8.04 11.99 -6.27
CA ASP A 340 -9.15 12.33 -7.14
C ASP A 340 -10.51 12.01 -6.50
N GLU A 341 -10.56 11.84 -5.17
CA GLU A 341 -11.77 11.46 -4.44
C GLU A 341 -11.99 12.36 -3.22
N ILE A 342 -13.24 12.81 -3.02
CA ILE A 342 -13.63 13.64 -1.88
C ILE A 342 -14.87 13.03 -1.22
N VAL A 343 -14.78 12.73 0.07
CA VAL A 343 -15.94 12.34 0.89
C VAL A 343 -16.58 13.60 1.47
N VAL A 344 -17.80 13.90 1.04
CA VAL A 344 -18.52 15.12 1.42
C VAL A 344 -19.62 14.79 2.42
N PRO A 345 -19.54 15.28 3.67
CA PRO A 345 -20.69 15.27 4.58
C PRO A 345 -21.78 16.20 4.04
N GLN A 346 -22.98 15.67 3.82
CA GLN A 346 -24.11 16.45 3.26
C GLN A 346 -24.90 17.18 4.35
N GLN A 347 -24.93 16.61 5.56
CA GLN A 347 -25.74 17.12 6.68
C GLN A 347 -24.87 17.75 7.78
N HIS A 348 -23.56 17.57 7.72
CA HIS A 348 -22.59 18.04 8.72
C HIS A 348 -21.51 18.91 8.06
N ASP A 349 -20.75 19.61 8.89
CA ASP A 349 -19.63 20.43 8.42
C ASP A 349 -18.30 19.67 8.39
N ASN A 350 -18.21 18.53 9.08
CA ASN A 350 -16.98 17.76 9.23
C ASN A 350 -17.28 16.25 9.36
N TRP A 351 -16.23 15.42 9.24
CA TRP A 351 -16.37 13.97 9.36
C TRP A 351 -16.59 13.49 10.79
N ILE A 352 -16.18 14.24 11.81
CA ILE A 352 -16.34 13.83 13.21
C ILE A 352 -17.83 13.74 13.56
N ASP A 353 -18.60 14.78 13.25
CA ASP A 353 -20.04 14.83 13.50
C ASP A 353 -20.79 13.78 12.67
N LEU A 354 -20.40 13.60 11.40
CA LEU A 354 -20.94 12.55 10.53
C LEU A 354 -20.73 11.15 11.12
N LEU A 355 -19.52 10.86 11.61
CA LEU A 355 -19.19 9.55 12.15
C LEU A 355 -19.87 9.31 13.50
N ASN A 356 -19.99 10.33 14.34
CA ASN A 356 -20.72 10.23 15.61
C ASN A 356 -22.22 9.91 15.35
N GLU A 357 -22.87 10.56 14.38
CA GLU A 357 -24.25 10.20 13.99
C GLU A 357 -24.34 8.75 13.48
N ALA A 358 -23.40 8.36 12.61
CA ALA A 358 -23.37 7.01 12.05
C ALA A 358 -23.19 5.93 13.14
N GLU A 359 -22.34 6.18 14.14
CA GLU A 359 -22.13 5.29 15.29
C GLU A 359 -23.38 5.15 16.15
N LEU A 360 -24.09 6.25 16.41
CA LEU A 360 -25.38 6.21 17.11
C LEU A 360 -26.39 5.35 16.34
N SER A 361 -26.42 5.47 15.01
CA SER A 361 -27.29 4.66 14.15
C SER A 361 -26.95 3.16 14.16
N ALA A 362 -25.71 2.81 14.50
CA ALA A 362 -25.28 1.41 14.63
C ALA A 362 -25.88 0.72 15.86
N ASN A 363 -26.46 1.49 16.81
CA ASN A 363 -27.16 0.99 17.99
C ASN A 363 -26.34 -0.03 18.81
N GLY A 364 -25.10 0.33 19.14
CA GLY A 364 -24.19 -0.50 19.94
C GLY A 364 -23.54 -1.68 19.19
N ARG A 365 -23.84 -1.87 17.90
CA ARG A 365 -23.16 -2.88 17.08
C ARG A 365 -21.72 -2.48 16.80
N VAL A 366 -20.80 -3.44 16.93
CA VAL A 366 -19.41 -3.27 16.50
C VAL A 366 -19.37 -3.34 14.98
N ILE A 367 -19.01 -2.25 14.30
CA ILE A 367 -18.97 -2.17 12.83
C ILE A 367 -17.54 -2.36 12.30
N SER A 368 -17.41 -2.94 11.10
CA SER A 368 -16.14 -2.98 10.39
C SER A 368 -15.79 -1.62 9.76
N SER A 369 -16.79 -0.96 9.19
CA SER A 369 -16.60 0.28 8.43
C SER A 369 -17.90 1.03 8.19
N ILE A 370 -17.79 2.34 7.93
CA ILE A 370 -18.87 3.23 7.52
C ILE A 370 -18.61 3.66 6.08
N SER A 371 -19.54 3.37 5.16
CA SER A 371 -19.32 3.47 3.71
C SER A 371 -20.26 4.47 3.04
N MET A 372 -19.69 5.24 2.12
CA MET A 372 -20.37 6.27 1.34
C MET A 372 -20.42 5.84 -0.13
N ARG A 373 -21.56 6.09 -0.78
CA ARG A 373 -21.75 5.77 -2.19
C ARG A 373 -21.04 6.79 -3.09
N ASN A 374 -20.70 6.37 -4.29
CA ASN A 374 -19.90 7.14 -5.24
C ASN A 374 -20.77 7.79 -6.31
N VAL A 375 -20.41 9.02 -6.69
CA VAL A 375 -20.82 9.68 -7.93
C VAL A 375 -19.59 10.08 -8.73
N PHE A 376 -19.69 10.06 -10.06
CA PHE A 376 -18.57 10.41 -10.93
C PHE A 376 -18.63 11.86 -11.38
N LYS A 377 -17.47 12.50 -11.45
CA LYS A 377 -17.30 13.86 -12.01
C LYS A 377 -16.29 13.77 -13.14
N PHE A 378 -16.74 14.08 -14.35
CA PHE A 378 -15.92 14.03 -15.56
C PHE A 378 -15.52 15.44 -15.99
N PRO A 379 -14.35 15.64 -16.64
CA PRO A 379 -13.95 16.93 -17.16
C PRO A 379 -15.01 17.52 -18.09
N ARG A 380 -15.25 18.82 -17.95
CA ARG A 380 -16.00 19.63 -18.90
C ARG A 380 -15.13 20.78 -19.36
N ASN A 381 -15.39 21.31 -20.55
CA ASN A 381 -14.68 22.46 -21.11
C ASN A 381 -15.07 23.74 -20.35
N GLU A 382 -14.59 23.89 -19.12
CA GLU A 382 -14.77 25.09 -18.32
C GLU A 382 -13.50 25.95 -18.39
N THR A 383 -13.55 27.04 -19.18
CA THR A 383 -12.39 27.87 -19.53
C THR A 383 -12.18 29.08 -18.60
N GLY A 384 -12.59 28.99 -17.32
CA GLY A 384 -12.49 30.08 -16.36
C GLY A 384 -11.13 30.21 -15.68
N VAL A 385 -10.82 31.39 -15.11
CA VAL A 385 -9.65 31.57 -14.22
C VAL A 385 -9.84 30.75 -12.93
N ASN A 386 -11.07 30.68 -12.41
CA ASN A 386 -11.39 29.90 -11.21
C ASN A 386 -11.14 28.40 -11.40
N SER A 387 -11.30 27.84 -12.61
CA SER A 387 -11.03 26.42 -12.86
C SER A 387 -9.54 26.07 -12.83
N LYS A 388 -8.63 27.06 -12.90
CA LYS A 388 -7.19 26.85 -12.67
C LYS A 388 -6.81 26.87 -11.18
N ILE A 389 -7.55 27.61 -10.37
CA ILE A 389 -7.27 27.76 -8.93
C ILE A 389 -7.96 26.64 -8.15
N LEU A 390 -9.24 26.37 -8.47
CA LEU A 390 -10.11 25.39 -7.84
C LEU A 390 -10.66 24.39 -8.89
N PRO A 391 -9.80 23.58 -9.54
CA PRO A 391 -10.23 22.62 -10.56
C PRO A 391 -11.31 21.60 -10.10
N LEU A 392 -11.30 21.16 -8.85
CA LEU A 392 -12.24 20.16 -8.31
C LEU A 392 -13.60 20.78 -7.95
N TYR A 393 -13.60 21.95 -7.32
CA TYR A 393 -14.82 22.68 -6.98
C TYR A 393 -15.48 23.28 -8.22
N SER A 394 -14.69 23.80 -9.17
CA SER A 394 -15.24 24.40 -10.40
C SER A 394 -16.02 23.40 -11.24
N ASN A 395 -15.62 22.11 -11.23
CA ASN A 395 -16.42 21.06 -11.85
C ASN A 395 -17.71 20.83 -11.06
N ARG A 396 -18.78 21.53 -11.46
CA ARG A 396 -20.10 21.47 -10.79
C ARG A 396 -21.03 20.42 -11.38
N ILE A 397 -20.55 19.51 -12.22
CA ILE A 397 -21.41 18.48 -12.82
C ILE A 397 -20.99 17.07 -12.36
N ARG A 398 -21.96 16.28 -11.96
CA ARG A 398 -21.77 14.87 -11.58
C ARG A 398 -22.73 13.95 -12.32
N SER A 399 -22.43 12.65 -12.31
CA SER A 399 -23.40 11.62 -12.70
C SER A 399 -24.64 11.71 -11.81
N GLU A 400 -25.81 11.68 -12.44
CA GLU A 400 -27.09 11.64 -11.71
C GLU A 400 -27.19 10.35 -10.90
N ARG A 401 -26.78 9.25 -11.53
CA ARG A 401 -26.79 7.92 -10.92
C ARG A 401 -25.67 7.77 -9.90
N THR A 402 -26.06 7.37 -8.69
CA THR A 402 -25.16 6.99 -7.60
C THR A 402 -24.82 5.49 -7.66
N SER A 403 -23.55 5.13 -7.47
CA SER A 403 -23.06 3.74 -7.52
C SER A 403 -23.82 2.81 -6.58
N LYS A 404 -23.98 1.51 -6.91
CA LYS A 404 -24.65 0.56 -6.01
C LYS A 404 -23.86 0.39 -4.69
N ARG A 405 -24.50 -0.19 -3.67
CA ARG A 405 -23.83 -0.50 -2.39
C ARG A 405 -22.65 -1.45 -2.67
N GLY A 406 -21.48 -1.11 -2.14
CA GLY A 406 -20.24 -1.88 -2.36
C GLY A 406 -19.45 -1.47 -3.60
N ASP A 407 -20.05 -0.77 -4.56
CA ASP A 407 -19.39 -0.39 -5.82
C ASP A 407 -18.77 1.00 -5.71
N TYR A 408 -17.47 1.14 -5.99
CA TYR A 408 -16.69 2.39 -6.08
C TYR A 408 -16.71 3.33 -4.85
N GLY A 409 -17.50 3.01 -3.84
CA GLY A 409 -17.64 3.75 -2.60
C GLY A 409 -16.35 3.74 -1.80
N LYS A 410 -16.28 4.61 -0.79
CA LYS A 410 -15.16 4.65 0.15
C LYS A 410 -15.69 4.49 1.55
N SER A 411 -14.84 3.96 2.42
CA SER A 411 -15.27 3.63 3.77
C SER A 411 -14.25 4.06 4.81
N PHE A 412 -14.75 4.65 5.88
CA PHE A 412 -14.01 4.79 7.13
C PHE A 412 -13.95 3.42 7.80
N SER A 413 -12.76 2.81 7.84
CA SER A 413 -12.57 1.49 8.44
C SER A 413 -12.17 1.64 9.90
N SER A 414 -12.85 0.92 10.80
CA SER A 414 -12.61 1.04 12.23
C SER A 414 -11.28 0.40 12.61
N THR A 415 -10.40 1.16 13.25
CA THR A 415 -9.12 0.65 13.76
C THR A 415 -9.29 -0.34 14.91
N ARG A 416 -10.47 -0.40 15.55
CA ARG A 416 -10.74 -1.30 16.68
C ARG A 416 -11.20 -2.69 16.27
N SER A 417 -11.73 -2.87 15.07
CA SER A 417 -12.45 -4.09 14.69
C SER A 417 -11.90 -4.82 13.47
N VAL A 418 -11.03 -4.18 12.68
CA VAL A 418 -10.53 -4.71 11.41
C VAL A 418 -9.07 -5.14 11.52
N ALA A 419 -8.74 -6.25 10.87
CA ALA A 419 -7.38 -6.76 10.79
C ALA A 419 -6.67 -6.25 9.53
N THR A 420 -7.37 -6.16 8.40
CA THR A 420 -6.82 -5.57 7.18
C THR A 420 -7.88 -4.80 6.41
N VAL A 421 -7.43 -3.91 5.54
CA VAL A 421 -8.24 -3.02 4.71
C VAL A 421 -7.95 -3.20 3.22
N PHE A 422 -8.95 -2.93 2.40
CA PHE A 422 -8.91 -2.84 0.95
C PHE A 422 -9.33 -1.43 0.53
N ASN A 423 -9.09 -1.04 -0.73
CA ASN A 423 -9.34 0.30 -1.25
C ASN A 423 -10.75 0.86 -0.97
N HIS A 424 -11.76 -0.02 -0.89
CA HIS A 424 -13.17 0.37 -0.73
C HIS A 424 -13.79 -0.04 0.62
N PHE A 425 -13.22 -1.02 1.33
CA PHE A 425 -13.83 -1.63 2.51
C PHE A 425 -12.81 -2.35 3.40
N ALA A 426 -13.19 -2.65 4.64
CA ALA A 426 -12.44 -3.52 5.53
C ALA A 426 -12.46 -4.97 5.02
N LEU A 427 -11.29 -5.53 4.71
CA LEU A 427 -11.20 -6.86 4.09
C LEU A 427 -11.31 -7.99 5.11
N HIS A 428 -10.57 -7.88 6.22
CA HIS A 428 -10.57 -8.89 7.29
C HIS A 428 -10.98 -8.28 8.62
N ARG A 429 -11.67 -9.06 9.45
CA ARG A 429 -12.13 -8.66 10.79
C ARG A 429 -11.31 -9.35 11.87
N LEU A 430 -11.23 -8.73 13.04
CA LEU A 430 -10.58 -9.32 14.21
C LEU A 430 -11.44 -10.40 14.88
N HIS A 431 -12.77 -10.30 14.76
CA HIS A 431 -13.72 -11.17 15.45
C HIS A 431 -14.98 -11.44 14.61
N PRO A 432 -15.70 -12.54 14.89
CA PRO A 432 -16.95 -12.88 14.21
C PRO A 432 -18.13 -11.97 14.57
N ASN A 433 -18.12 -11.34 15.75
CA ASN A 433 -19.19 -10.43 16.20
C ASN A 433 -19.12 -9.04 15.55
N VAL A 434 -18.09 -8.76 14.75
CA VAL A 434 -17.98 -7.51 13.99
C VAL A 434 -18.95 -7.55 12.82
N THR A 435 -19.92 -6.64 12.86
CA THR A 435 -20.94 -6.48 11.82
C THR A 435 -20.35 -5.96 10.51
N HIS A 436 -21.06 -6.28 9.42
CA HIS A 436 -20.70 -5.82 8.08
C HIS A 436 -20.83 -4.29 7.97
N THR A 437 -20.19 -3.74 6.95
CA THR A 437 -20.19 -2.31 6.61
C THR A 437 -21.54 -1.62 6.76
N LEU A 438 -21.57 -0.54 7.54
CA LEU A 438 -22.70 0.38 7.61
C LEU A 438 -22.70 1.26 6.36
N HIS A 439 -23.72 1.16 5.51
CA HIS A 439 -23.84 1.98 4.30
C HIS A 439 -24.71 3.20 4.56
N LEU A 440 -24.12 4.39 4.45
CA LEU A 440 -24.83 5.65 4.63
C LEU A 440 -25.71 5.98 3.42
N PRO A 441 -26.89 6.59 3.65
CA PRO A 441 -27.68 7.18 2.58
C PRO A 441 -26.93 8.33 1.89
N GLU A 442 -27.20 8.55 0.60
CA GLU A 442 -26.63 9.65 -0.18
C GLU A 442 -26.89 11.03 0.46
N ARG A 443 -28.08 11.22 1.03
CA ARG A 443 -28.46 12.47 1.71
C ARG A 443 -27.61 12.80 2.95
N THR A 444 -26.87 11.84 3.49
CA THR A 444 -26.06 12.00 4.70
C THR A 444 -24.60 12.23 4.33
N ALA A 445 -24.07 11.43 3.40
CA ALA A 445 -22.73 11.60 2.87
C ALA A 445 -22.61 11.05 1.44
N LEU A 446 -21.77 11.69 0.64
CA LEU A 446 -21.54 11.32 -0.76
C LEU A 446 -20.04 11.35 -1.05
N LYS A 447 -19.54 10.40 -1.83
CA LYS A 447 -18.16 10.40 -2.31
C LYS A 447 -18.12 10.86 -3.77
N LEU A 448 -17.47 11.98 -4.01
CA LEU A 448 -17.20 12.52 -5.34
C LEU A 448 -15.93 11.87 -5.90
N HIS A 449 -15.97 11.42 -7.15
CA HIS A 449 -14.85 10.76 -7.81
C HIS A 449 -14.56 11.40 -9.16
N TYR A 450 -13.46 12.13 -9.20
CA TYR A 450 -13.03 12.90 -10.35
C TYR A 450 -12.24 12.01 -11.30
N LYS A 451 -12.80 11.69 -12.46
CA LYS A 451 -12.11 10.86 -13.45
C LYS A 451 -11.95 11.59 -14.77
N SER A 452 -10.77 11.54 -15.37
CA SER A 452 -10.56 12.05 -16.73
C SER A 452 -11.40 11.30 -17.78
N SER A 453 -11.65 10.02 -17.54
CA SER A 453 -12.50 9.16 -18.37
C SER A 453 -13.21 8.11 -17.52
N CYS A 454 -14.27 7.57 -18.09
CA CYS A 454 -15.06 6.52 -17.47
C CYS A 454 -14.21 5.29 -17.10
N PRO A 455 -14.34 4.75 -15.87
CA PRO A 455 -13.60 3.56 -15.47
C PRO A 455 -13.93 2.36 -16.37
N VAL A 456 -12.91 1.55 -16.67
CA VAL A 456 -13.06 0.35 -17.51
C VAL A 456 -14.06 -0.63 -16.90
N GLU A 457 -14.14 -0.68 -15.57
CA GLU A 457 -15.05 -1.55 -14.82
C GLU A 457 -16.52 -1.12 -14.93
N SER A 458 -16.80 0.14 -15.26
CA SER A 458 -18.19 0.62 -15.42
C SER A 458 -18.84 0.06 -16.69
N ARG A 459 -18.06 -0.42 -17.67
CA ARG A 459 -18.52 -1.13 -18.87
C ARG A 459 -19.78 -0.50 -19.50
N ALA A 460 -20.91 -1.20 -19.43
CA ALA A 460 -22.17 -0.81 -20.04
C ALA A 460 -22.87 0.38 -19.36
N GLU A 461 -22.54 0.69 -18.10
CA GLU A 461 -23.12 1.83 -17.37
C GLU A 461 -22.49 3.17 -17.81
N CYS A 462 -21.41 3.11 -18.58
CA CYS A 462 -20.61 4.28 -18.93
C CYS A 462 -21.35 5.40 -19.69
N PRO A 463 -22.21 5.10 -20.70
CA PRO A 463 -22.98 6.13 -21.39
C PRO A 463 -23.93 6.87 -20.44
N GLU A 464 -24.60 6.16 -19.53
CA GLU A 464 -25.49 6.75 -18.52
C GLU A 464 -24.69 7.66 -17.58
N LEU A 465 -23.58 7.16 -17.02
CA LEU A 465 -22.76 7.91 -16.08
C LEU A 465 -22.20 9.24 -16.65
N THR A 466 -22.03 9.32 -17.97
CA THR A 466 -21.44 10.48 -18.65
C THR A 466 -22.47 11.42 -19.27
N ARG A 467 -23.65 10.91 -19.67
CA ARG A 467 -24.71 11.71 -20.31
C ARG A 467 -25.77 12.18 -19.32
N ASP A 468 -26.16 11.32 -18.38
CA ASP A 468 -27.20 11.61 -17.40
C ASP A 468 -26.55 12.27 -16.19
N THR A 469 -26.53 13.60 -16.23
CA THR A 469 -25.77 14.41 -15.30
C THR A 469 -26.61 15.51 -14.66
N VAL A 470 -26.31 15.80 -13.40
CA VAL A 470 -26.96 16.86 -12.62
C VAL A 470 -25.93 17.87 -12.12
N VAL A 471 -26.40 19.07 -11.80
CA VAL A 471 -25.60 20.06 -11.08
C VAL A 471 -25.36 19.54 -9.66
N ASP A 472 -24.10 19.63 -9.23
CA ASP A 472 -23.63 19.19 -7.93
C ASP A 472 -23.39 20.40 -7.04
N GLU A 473 -24.27 20.58 -6.06
CA GLU A 473 -24.21 21.66 -5.07
C GLU A 473 -23.61 21.19 -3.73
N SER A 474 -23.12 19.95 -3.66
CA SER A 474 -22.68 19.32 -2.41
C SER A 474 -21.52 20.04 -1.72
N LEU A 475 -20.69 20.78 -2.48
CA LEU A 475 -19.56 21.53 -1.97
C LEU A 475 -19.86 23.01 -1.71
N ASP A 476 -21.02 23.51 -2.13
CA ASP A 476 -21.31 24.95 -2.21
C ASP A 476 -21.31 25.62 -0.83
N ARG A 477 -21.75 24.92 0.22
CA ARG A 477 -21.71 25.43 1.61
C ARG A 477 -20.30 25.75 2.12
N PHE A 478 -19.27 25.21 1.45
CA PHE A 478 -17.87 25.37 1.83
C PHE A 478 -17.09 26.28 0.88
N ALA A 479 -17.73 26.78 -0.20
CA ALA A 479 -17.10 27.51 -1.29
C ALA A 479 -16.18 28.66 -0.84
N GLY A 480 -16.67 29.53 0.04
CA GLY A 480 -15.88 30.66 0.54
C GLY A 480 -14.64 30.21 1.33
N LYS A 481 -14.79 29.18 2.18
CA LYS A 481 -13.70 28.65 3.01
C LYS A 481 -12.62 27.97 2.16
N ILE A 482 -13.02 27.14 1.18
CA ILE A 482 -12.03 26.46 0.34
C ILE A 482 -11.27 27.44 -0.55
N GLU A 483 -11.95 28.47 -1.10
CA GLU A 483 -11.32 29.47 -1.95
C GLU A 483 -10.24 30.25 -1.18
N GLU A 484 -10.57 30.72 0.03
CA GLU A 484 -9.63 31.42 0.89
C GLU A 484 -8.38 30.58 1.19
N ARG A 485 -8.59 29.34 1.63
CA ARG A 485 -7.51 28.41 2.01
C ARG A 485 -6.60 28.09 0.84
N VAL A 486 -7.16 27.75 -0.31
CA VAL A 486 -6.36 27.41 -1.50
C VAL A 486 -5.57 28.63 -1.99
N ARG A 487 -6.19 29.82 -2.05
CA ARG A 487 -5.49 31.05 -2.45
C ARG A 487 -4.35 31.39 -1.49
N GLU A 488 -4.55 31.21 -0.18
CA GLU A 488 -3.51 31.44 0.80
C GLU A 488 -2.33 30.50 0.60
N VAL A 489 -2.58 29.19 0.46
CA VAL A 489 -1.52 28.19 0.24
C VAL A 489 -0.75 28.52 -1.02
N ARG A 490 -1.43 28.76 -2.15
CA ARG A 490 -0.80 29.12 -3.43
C ARG A 490 0.12 30.33 -3.31
N ARG A 491 -0.33 31.38 -2.60
CA ARG A 491 0.49 32.56 -2.33
C ARG A 491 1.75 32.21 -1.52
N ARG A 492 1.63 31.34 -0.50
CA ARG A 492 2.76 30.94 0.35
C ARG A 492 3.80 30.08 -0.39
N ILE A 493 3.37 29.26 -1.35
CA ILE A 493 4.25 28.36 -2.12
C ILE A 493 4.70 28.94 -3.47
N GLY A 494 4.21 30.14 -3.85
CA GLY A 494 4.58 30.81 -5.10
C GLY A 494 3.96 30.19 -6.36
N MET A 495 2.69 29.79 -6.29
CA MET A 495 1.92 29.12 -7.35
C MET A 495 0.80 29.96 -7.97
#